data_AF-A0A8E6B8Y0-F1
#
_entry.id   AF-A0A8E6B8Y0-F1
#
_cell.length_a   1.000
_cell.length_b   1.000
_cell.length_c   1.000
_cell.angle_alpha   90.00
_cell.angle_beta   90.00
_cell.angle_gamma   90.00
#
_symmetry.space_group_name_H-M   'P 1'
#
loop_
_entity.id
_entity.type
_entity.pdbx_description
1 polymer ?
#
loop_
_entity_poly.entity_id
_entity_poly.type
_entity_poly.pdbx_seq_one_letter_code
_entity_poly.pdbx_strand_id
1 'polypeptide(L)'
;MTILFLHGWHSVPGGVKPTYLKDYGHEVLNPALDGDNFTQAIKTAQAEFDQHHPQVVVGNSRGGAVAMNINSGSALGPHMPPRKKSKPVS
;
A
#
# COMPACT_ATOMS: atom_id res chain seq x y z
N MET A 1 -1.64 13.28 9.45
CA MET A 1 -0.66 12.44 8.71
C MET A 1 -1.35 11.92 7.47
N THR A 2 -0.59 11.80 6.39
CA THR A 2 -1.01 11.17 5.15
C THR A 2 -0.76 9.67 5.24
N ILE A 3 -1.82 8.88 5.04
CA ILE A 3 -1.82 7.42 5.14
C ILE A 3 -2.20 6.85 3.78
N LEU A 4 -1.39 5.92 3.26
CA LEU A 4 -1.77 5.07 2.14
C LEU A 4 -2.44 3.80 2.66
N PHE A 5 -3.75 3.68 2.44
CA PHE A 5 -4.55 2.53 2.85
C PHE A 5 -4.83 1.59 1.67
N LEU A 6 -4.25 0.39 1.73
CA LEU A 6 -4.37 -0.66 0.72
C LEU A 6 -5.42 -1.69 1.15
N HIS A 7 -6.52 -1.76 0.41
CA HIS A 7 -7.66 -2.61 0.74
C HIS A 7 -7.43 -4.10 0.39
N GLY A 8 -8.27 -4.96 0.98
CA GLY A 8 -8.22 -6.41 0.74
C GLY A 8 -8.81 -6.81 -0.62
N TRP A 9 -8.76 -8.11 -0.90
CA TRP A 9 -9.33 -8.70 -2.12
C TRP A 9 -10.84 -8.40 -2.21
N HIS A 10 -11.30 -7.94 -3.38
CA HIS A 10 -12.69 -7.53 -3.69
C HIS A 10 -13.30 -6.44 -2.79
N SER A 11 -12.50 -5.81 -1.93
CA SER A 11 -12.89 -4.57 -1.26
C SER A 11 -12.76 -3.39 -2.22
N VAL A 12 -13.48 -2.31 -1.95
CA VAL A 12 -13.39 -1.06 -2.71
C VAL A 12 -12.98 0.10 -1.79
N PRO A 13 -12.50 1.22 -2.34
CA PRO A 13 -12.21 2.41 -1.56
C PRO A 13 -13.41 2.92 -0.74
N GLY A 14 -13.13 3.52 0.44
CA GLY A 14 -14.15 4.18 1.26
C GLY A 14 -14.85 3.29 2.31
N GLY A 15 -14.27 2.14 2.65
CA GLY A 15 -14.80 1.29 3.73
C GLY A 15 -14.64 1.88 5.14
N VAL A 16 -15.14 1.16 6.15
CA VAL A 16 -15.15 1.62 7.57
C VAL A 16 -13.77 2.02 8.07
N LYS A 17 -12.73 1.23 7.79
CA LYS A 17 -11.37 1.46 8.29
C LYS A 17 -10.74 2.77 7.76
N PRO A 18 -10.70 3.03 6.43
CA PRO A 18 -10.19 4.31 5.93
C PRO A 18 -11.05 5.51 6.35
N THR A 19 -12.38 5.34 6.49
CA THR A 19 -13.26 6.42 7.00
C THR A 19 -12.94 6.76 8.45
N TYR A 20 -12.79 5.76 9.32
CA TYR A 20 -12.39 5.98 10.72
C TYR A 20 -11.07 6.77 10.84
N LEU A 21 -10.09 6.49 9.98
CA LEU A 21 -8.83 7.23 9.95
C LEU A 21 -9.02 8.69 9.49
N LYS A 22 -9.89 8.93 8.49
CA LYS A 22 -10.25 10.29 8.04
C LYS A 22 -10.95 11.08 9.14
N ASP A 23 -11.91 10.46 9.83
CA ASP A 23 -12.67 11.08 10.92
C ASP A 23 -11.77 11.46 12.10
N TYR A 24 -10.64 10.75 12.27
CA TYR A 24 -9.61 11.08 13.26
C TYR A 24 -8.60 12.15 12.78
N GLY A 25 -8.88 12.83 11.66
CA GLY A 25 -8.07 13.94 11.15
C GLY A 25 -6.84 13.53 10.34
N HIS A 26 -6.80 12.30 9.82
CA HIS A 26 -5.76 11.88 8.88
C HIS A 26 -6.18 12.10 7.43
N GLU A 27 -5.22 12.47 6.59
CA GLU A 27 -5.40 12.39 5.15
C GLU A 27 -5.22 10.93 4.74
N VAL A 28 -6.20 10.36 4.02
CA VAL A 28 -6.18 8.94 3.66
C VAL A 28 -6.31 8.78 2.16
N LEU A 29 -5.22 8.33 1.54
CA LEU A 29 -5.15 7.87 0.17
C LEU A 29 -5.63 6.42 0.16
N ASN A 30 -6.63 6.12 -0.67
CA ASN A 30 -7.21 4.78 -0.75
C ASN A 30 -7.47 4.43 -2.22
N PRO A 31 -6.40 4.15 -2.99
CA PRO A 31 -6.55 3.83 -4.41
C PRO A 31 -7.35 2.54 -4.59
N ALA A 32 -8.05 2.44 -5.71
CA ALA A 32 -8.65 1.18 -6.13
C ALA A 32 -7.52 0.23 -6.59
N LEU A 33 -7.45 -0.95 -5.99
CA LEU A 33 -6.48 -1.99 -6.34
C LEU A 33 -7.14 -3.07 -7.18
N ASP A 34 -6.42 -3.54 -8.19
CA ASP A 34 -6.89 -4.61 -9.05
C ASP A 34 -7.21 -5.88 -8.24
N GLY A 35 -8.42 -6.38 -8.43
CA GLY A 35 -9.01 -7.55 -7.78
C GLY A 35 -8.36 -8.87 -8.17
N ASP A 36 -7.76 -8.98 -9.34
CA ASP A 36 -7.33 -10.25 -9.91
C ASP A 36 -5.87 -10.24 -10.37
N ASN A 37 -5.29 -9.05 -10.48
CA ASN A 37 -3.91 -8.86 -10.91
C ASN A 37 -3.04 -8.24 -9.81
N PHE A 38 -2.34 -9.10 -9.06
CA PHE A 38 -1.47 -8.68 -7.95
C PHE A 38 -0.35 -7.72 -8.40
N THR A 39 0.23 -7.92 -9.58
CA THR A 39 1.27 -7.04 -10.11
C THR A 39 0.73 -5.64 -10.41
N GLN A 40 -0.49 -5.53 -10.93
CA GLN A 40 -1.13 -4.22 -11.15
C GLN A 40 -1.52 -3.54 -9.83
N ALA A 41 -1.95 -4.31 -8.82
CA ALA A 41 -2.17 -3.78 -7.48
C ALA A 41 -0.88 -3.18 -6.88
N ILE A 42 0.28 -3.87 -7.02
CA ILE A 42 1.59 -3.34 -6.60
C ILE A 42 1.94 -2.06 -7.37
N LYS A 43 1.79 -2.04 -8.69
CA LYS A 43 2.11 -0.85 -9.51
C LYS A 43 1.27 0.36 -9.11
N THR A 44 -0.03 0.15 -8.88
CA THR A 44 -0.93 1.21 -8.43
C THR A 44 -0.50 1.73 -7.05
N ALA A 45 -0.25 0.83 -6.10
CA ALA A 45 0.20 1.21 -4.77
C ALA A 45 1.56 1.95 -4.79
N GLN A 46 2.50 1.53 -5.64
CA GLN A 46 3.80 2.19 -5.80
C GLN A 46 3.64 3.59 -6.40
N ALA A 47 2.83 3.74 -7.46
CA ALA A 47 2.60 5.04 -8.09
C ALA A 47 2.00 6.04 -7.10
N GLU A 48 1.03 5.60 -6.30
CA GLU A 48 0.40 6.43 -5.26
C GLU A 48 1.39 6.79 -4.15
N PHE A 49 2.26 5.85 -3.75
CA PHE A 49 3.31 6.11 -2.78
C PHE A 49 4.33 7.14 -3.30
N ASP A 50 4.80 6.96 -4.54
CA ASP A 50 5.81 7.82 -5.16
C ASP A 50 5.27 9.23 -5.42
N GLN A 51 3.98 9.34 -5.75
CA GLN A 51 3.33 10.63 -6.01
C GLN A 51 3.10 11.44 -4.74
N HIS A 52 2.71 10.77 -3.64
CA HIS A 52 2.20 11.46 -2.45
C HIS A 52 3.10 11.38 -1.22
N HIS A 53 4.11 10.51 -1.22
CA HIS A 53 5.04 10.30 -0.11
C HIS A 53 4.34 10.19 1.27
N PRO A 54 3.38 9.25 1.43
CA PRO A 54 2.64 9.08 2.67
C PRO A 54 3.58 8.68 3.81
N GLN A 55 3.27 9.12 5.03
CA GLN A 55 4.10 8.80 6.20
C GLN A 55 3.84 7.39 6.73
N VAL A 56 2.66 6.83 6.46
CA VAL A 56 2.24 5.51 6.92
C VAL A 56 1.63 4.72 5.77
N VAL A 57 1.98 3.43 5.67
CA VAL A 57 1.31 2.47 4.77
C VAL A 57 0.57 1.43 5.60
N VAL A 58 -0.74 1.34 5.39
CA VAL A 58 -1.61 0.36 6.05
C VAL A 58 -2.16 -0.59 5.01
N GLY A 59 -2.03 -1.90 5.24
CA GLY A 59 -2.57 -2.92 4.35
C GLY A 59 -3.47 -3.90 5.09
N ASN A 60 -4.68 -4.14 4.57
CA ASN A 60 -5.62 -5.11 5.14
C ASN A 60 -5.63 -6.41 4.31
N SER A 61 -5.42 -7.57 4.93
CA SER A 61 -5.39 -8.88 4.25
C SER A 61 -4.46 -8.86 3.03
N ARG A 62 -4.96 -9.07 1.81
CA ARG A 62 -4.18 -8.95 0.57
C ARG A 62 -3.50 -7.59 0.42
N GLY A 63 -4.12 -6.50 0.85
CA GLY A 63 -3.51 -5.18 0.85
C GLY A 63 -2.24 -5.11 1.72
N GLY A 64 -2.14 -5.94 2.77
CA GLY A 64 -0.91 -6.11 3.56
C GLY A 64 0.21 -6.76 2.74
N ALA A 65 -0.12 -7.76 1.92
CA ALA A 65 0.85 -8.35 1.00
C ALA A 65 1.29 -7.34 -0.08
N VAL A 66 0.38 -6.51 -0.60
CA VAL A 66 0.74 -5.42 -1.51
C VAL A 66 1.69 -4.43 -0.81
N ALA A 67 1.37 -4.00 0.42
CA ALA A 67 2.19 -3.08 1.21
C ALA A 67 3.63 -3.59 1.40
N MET A 68 3.80 -4.90 1.64
CA MET A 68 5.12 -5.51 1.78
C MET A 68 5.93 -5.59 0.48
N ASN A 69 5.31 -5.36 -0.69
CA ASN A 69 5.95 -5.48 -2.01
C ASN A 69 6.17 -4.13 -2.71
N ILE A 70 5.82 -3.00 -2.08
CA ILE A 70 6.20 -1.66 -2.57
C ILE A 70 7.47 -1.18 -1.87
N ASN A 71 8.22 -0.29 -2.52
CA ASN A 71 9.33 0.41 -1.91
C ASN A 71 8.80 1.60 -1.10
N SER A 72 8.59 1.38 0.20
CA SER A 72 8.05 2.39 1.12
C SER A 72 9.14 3.22 1.83
N GLY A 73 10.43 3.00 1.52
CA GLY A 73 11.54 3.71 2.15
C GLY A 73 11.47 3.70 3.69
N SER A 74 11.44 4.91 4.28
CA SER A 74 11.35 5.12 5.72
C SER A 74 9.92 5.28 6.25
N ALA A 75 8.88 5.13 5.41
CA ALA A 75 7.50 5.21 5.87
C ALA A 75 7.20 4.08 6.88
N LEU A 76 6.38 4.40 7.90
CA LEU A 76 5.96 3.43 8.90
C LEU A 76 4.96 2.45 8.27
N GLY A 77 5.18 1.15 8.44
CA GLY A 77 4.31 0.14 7.84
C GLY A 77 4.87 -1.28 7.99
N PRO A 78 4.21 -2.27 7.37
CA PRO A 78 4.74 -3.64 7.32
C PRO A 78 6.05 -3.65 6.52
N HIS A 79 7.17 -3.56 7.22
CA HIS A 79 8.49 -3.52 6.61
C HIS A 79 8.90 -4.93 6.15
N MET A 80 9.01 -5.12 4.84
CA MET A 80 9.76 -6.23 4.26
C MET A 80 11.08 -5.66 3.73
N PRO A 81 12.25 -6.16 4.17
CA PRO A 81 13.53 -5.66 3.66
C PRO A 81 13.59 -5.86 2.14
N PRO A 82 14.26 -4.96 1.40
CA PRO A 82 14.34 -5.06 -0.05
C PRO A 82 14.88 -6.42 -0.47
N ARG A 83 14.18 -7.11 -1.39
CA ARG A 83 14.69 -8.35 -1.98
C ARG A 83 16.04 -8.04 -2.62
N LYS A 84 17.11 -8.72 -2.16
CA LYS A 84 18.40 -8.69 -2.86
C LYS A 84 18.13 -9.06 -4.31
N LYS A 85 18.52 -8.21 -5.26
CA LYS A 85 18.52 -8.58 -6.67
C LYS A 85 19.30 -9.89 -6.76
N SER A 86 18.65 -10.96 -7.25
CA SER A 86 19.33 -12.22 -7.52
C SER A 86 20.51 -11.90 -8.43
N LYS A 87 21.72 -12.27 -8.00
CA LYS A 87 22.90 -12.15 -8.87
C LYS A 87 22.58 -12.89 -10.17
N PRO A 88 22.88 -12.32 -11.35
CA PRO A 88 22.78 -13.09 -12.59
C PRO A 88 23.65 -14.34 -12.41
N VAL A 89 23.07 -15.50 -12.68
CA VAL A 89 23.83 -16.75 -12.80
C VAL A 89 24.65 -16.58 -14.07
N SER A 90 25.96 -16.51 -13.92
CA SER A 90 26.94 -16.51 -15.00
C SER A 90 26.98 -17.84 -15.73
#